data_AF-A0A7S2WXB7-F1
#
_entry.id   AF-A0A7S2WXB7-F1
#
_cell.length_a   1.000
_cell.length_b   1.000
_cell.length_c   1.000
_cell.angle_alpha   90.00
_cell.angle_beta   90.00
_cell.angle_gamma   90.00
#
_symmetry.space_group_name_H-M   'P 1'
#
loop_
_entity.id
_entity.type
_entity.pdbx_description
1 polymer ?
#
loop_
_entity_poly.entity_id
_entity_poly.type
_entity_poly.pdbx_seq_one_letter_code
_entity_poly.pdbx_strand_id
1 'polypeptide(L)'
;ERQPMGKLCVSVEIYPVEVAKQNPGGTGRRAPNQNPYLPPPVGRLKWSWNPFVLGTQICGPKICAYFTCLILCTAFILLMIYCQPALNIILWLLVNCLIPG
;
A
#
# COMPACT_ATOMS: atom_id res chain seq x y z
N GLU A 1 -44.16 -7.39 24.76
CA GLU A 1 -43.46 -7.14 26.04
C GLU A 1 -41.98 -6.82 25.75
N ARG A 2 -41.35 -5.87 26.47
CA ARG A 2 -39.93 -5.52 26.24
C ARG A 2 -39.04 -6.50 27.01
N GLN A 3 -38.22 -7.25 26.28
CA GLN A 3 -37.24 -8.18 26.85
C GLN A 3 -36.06 -7.39 27.44
N PRO A 4 -35.57 -7.71 28.67
CA PRO A 4 -34.44 -7.02 29.28
C PRO A 4 -33.13 -7.35 28.53
N MET A 5 -32.44 -6.33 28.01
CA MET A 5 -31.22 -6.48 27.19
C MET A 5 -29.91 -6.34 27.99
N GLY A 6 -29.94 -6.56 29.31
CA GLY A 6 -28.75 -6.51 30.17
C GLY A 6 -28.91 -5.63 31.40
N LYS A 7 -27.85 -5.55 32.22
CA LYS A 7 -27.79 -4.74 33.45
C LYS A 7 -26.68 -3.70 33.32
N LEU A 8 -26.98 -2.44 33.62
CA LEU A 8 -26.01 -1.34 33.65
C LEU A 8 -25.69 -0.98 35.09
N CYS A 9 -24.41 -1.02 35.46
CA CYS A 9 -23.95 -0.48 36.73
C CYS A 9 -23.50 0.97 36.51
N VAL A 10 -24.07 1.92 37.26
CA VAL A 10 -23.72 3.34 37.19
C VAL A 10 -23.27 3.79 38.58
N SER A 11 -22.09 4.40 38.66
CA SER A 11 -21.59 5.12 39.86
C SER A 11 -21.54 6.61 39.54
N VAL A 12 -21.96 7.44 40.50
CA VAL A 12 -21.90 8.91 40.40
C VAL A 12 -21.03 9.40 41.54
N GLU A 13 -19.97 10.12 41.19
CA GLU A 13 -18.97 10.62 42.14
C GLU A 13 -18.74 12.11 41.92
N ILE A 14 -18.56 12.86 43.01
CA ILE A 14 -18.24 14.29 42.96
C ILE A 14 -16.73 14.44 42.75
N TYR A 15 -16.34 15.26 41.79
CA TYR A 15 -14.94 15.44 41.40
C TYR A 15 -14.58 16.93 41.26
N PRO A 16 -13.34 17.33 41.55
CA PRO A 16 -12.89 18.71 41.32
C PRO A 16 -12.95 19.08 39.84
N VAL A 17 -13.39 20.31 39.56
CA VAL A 17 -13.64 20.80 38.18
C VAL A 17 -12.35 20.85 37.37
N GLU A 18 -11.23 21.14 38.01
CA GLU A 18 -9.91 21.23 37.39
C GLU A 18 -9.45 19.87 36.84
N VAL A 19 -9.67 18.82 37.62
CA VAL A 19 -9.25 17.46 37.26
C VAL A 19 -10.20 16.87 36.23
N ALA A 20 -11.50 17.19 36.31
CA ALA A 20 -12.47 16.83 35.28
C ALA A 20 -12.12 17.47 33.91
N LYS A 21 -11.65 18.72 33.90
CA LYS A 21 -11.21 19.41 32.67
C LYS A 21 -9.95 18.78 32.07
N GLN A 22 -9.03 18.30 32.91
CA GLN A 22 -7.78 17.66 32.46
C GLN A 22 -7.98 16.22 31.98
N ASN A 23 -8.97 15.51 32.53
CA ASN A 23 -9.26 14.12 32.18
C ASN A 23 -10.76 13.91 31.89
N PRO A 24 -11.25 14.38 30.72
CA PRO A 24 -12.67 14.29 30.36
C PRO A 24 -13.17 12.86 30.20
N GLY A 25 -12.27 11.89 29.99
CA GLY A 25 -12.63 10.48 29.86
C GLY A 25 -12.89 9.77 31.19
N GLY A 26 -12.60 10.42 32.33
CA GLY A 26 -12.62 9.80 33.65
C GLY A 26 -11.51 8.77 33.85
N THR A 27 -11.36 8.29 35.08
CA THR A 27 -10.30 7.34 35.49
C THR A 27 -10.62 5.87 35.15
N GLY A 28 -11.83 5.60 34.63
CA GLY A 28 -12.39 4.25 34.52
C GLY A 28 -12.02 3.45 33.27
N ARG A 29 -11.43 4.06 32.23
CA ARG A 29 -10.94 3.31 31.07
C ARG A 29 -9.43 3.12 31.20
N ARG A 30 -8.98 1.89 31.47
CA ARG A 30 -7.54 1.54 31.40
C ARG A 30 -7.06 1.41 29.94
N ALA A 31 -7.79 1.96 28.97
CA ALA A 31 -7.41 1.89 27.58
C ALA A 31 -6.21 2.84 27.37
N PRO A 32 -5.16 2.42 26.66
CA PRO A 32 -3.87 3.13 26.63
C PRO A 32 -3.89 4.49 25.91
N ASN A 33 -5.06 4.99 25.49
CA ASN A 33 -5.17 6.11 24.55
C ASN A 33 -6.23 7.16 24.96
N GLN A 34 -6.33 7.42 26.26
CA GLN A 34 -7.34 8.34 26.80
C GLN A 34 -6.78 9.76 26.99
N ASN A 35 -5.46 9.86 27.19
CA ASN A 35 -4.59 11.04 27.17
C ASN A 35 -3.22 10.52 27.60
N PRO A 36 -2.14 10.52 26.78
CA PRO A 36 -1.91 11.26 25.53
C PRO A 36 -2.40 10.56 24.25
N TYR A 37 -2.44 11.34 23.16
CA TYR A 37 -2.81 10.90 21.80
C TYR A 37 -1.88 9.81 21.26
N LEU A 38 -2.44 8.64 20.97
CA LEU A 38 -1.81 7.58 20.19
C LEU A 38 -2.00 7.93 18.71
N PRO A 39 -0.91 8.23 17.97
CA PRO A 39 -1.00 8.42 16.55
C PRO A 39 -1.53 7.14 15.89
N PRO A 40 -2.18 7.27 14.73
CA PRO A 40 -2.66 6.11 14.01
C PRO A 40 -1.50 5.13 13.77
N PRO A 41 -1.79 3.83 13.83
CA PRO A 41 -0.80 2.78 13.64
C PRO A 41 -0.12 2.93 12.29
N VAL A 42 1.18 3.24 12.30
CA VAL A 42 2.02 3.32 11.11
C VAL A 42 2.45 1.93 10.68
N GLY A 43 2.62 1.71 9.37
CA GLY A 43 3.13 0.45 8.83
C GLY A 43 2.13 -0.71 8.76
N ARG A 44 0.81 -0.48 8.95
CA ARG A 44 -0.19 -1.51 8.63
C ARG A 44 -0.29 -1.72 7.12
N LEU A 45 -0.42 -2.99 6.71
CA LEU A 45 -0.74 -3.36 5.34
C LEU A 45 -2.09 -2.75 4.95
N LYS A 46 -2.07 -1.90 3.93
CA LYS A 46 -3.25 -1.31 3.29
C LYS A 46 -3.50 -2.08 2.01
N TRP A 47 -4.52 -2.93 2.04
CA TRP A 47 -4.92 -3.69 0.86
C TRP A 47 -5.19 -2.75 -0.31
N SER A 48 -4.60 -3.04 -1.46
CA SER A 48 -4.78 -2.31 -2.70
C SER A 48 -4.96 -3.30 -3.83
N TRP A 49 -5.88 -3.00 -4.76
CA TRP A 49 -6.03 -3.75 -6.00
C TRP A 49 -4.90 -3.49 -6.99
N ASN A 50 -4.06 -2.49 -6.75
CA ASN A 50 -2.88 -2.25 -7.56
C ASN A 50 -1.73 -3.19 -7.11
N PRO A 51 -1.29 -4.13 -7.96
CA PRO A 51 -0.25 -5.11 -7.61
C PRO A 51 1.11 -4.47 -7.30
N PHE A 52 1.42 -3.29 -7.86
CA PHE A 52 2.67 -2.58 -7.55
C PHE A 52 2.64 -1.96 -6.15
N VAL A 53 1.48 -1.44 -5.73
CA VAL A 53 1.30 -0.87 -4.38
C VAL A 53 1.22 -1.98 -3.34
N LEU A 54 0.57 -3.10 -3.66
CA LEU A 54 0.49 -4.24 -2.75
C LEU A 54 1.85 -4.95 -2.63
N GLY A 55 2.54 -5.16 -3.75
CA GLY A 55 3.86 -5.78 -3.76
C GLY A 55 4.91 -5.01 -2.96
N THR A 56 4.90 -3.67 -3.06
CA THR A 56 5.82 -2.83 -2.27
C THR A 56 5.54 -2.87 -0.77
N GLN A 57 4.29 -3.11 -0.37
CA GLN A 57 3.93 -3.29 1.04
C GLN A 57 4.32 -4.66 1.59
N ILE A 58 4.31 -5.72 0.77
CA ILE A 58 4.63 -7.09 1.19
C ILE A 58 6.14 -7.36 1.14
N CYS A 59 6.79 -6.99 0.03
CA CYS A 59 8.19 -7.34 -0.24
C CYS A 59 9.18 -6.20 0.03
N GLY A 60 8.67 -4.98 0.28
CA GLY A 60 9.48 -3.79 0.41
C GLY A 60 10.04 -3.26 -0.92
N PRO A 61 10.51 -2.01 -0.95
CA PRO A 61 10.88 -1.31 -2.19
C PRO A 61 12.10 -1.91 -2.90
N LYS A 62 13.06 -2.48 -2.16
CA LYS A 62 14.29 -3.03 -2.74
C LYS A 62 14.02 -4.26 -3.60
N ILE A 63 13.22 -5.20 -3.08
CA ILE A 63 12.88 -6.43 -3.80
C ILE A 63 12.01 -6.10 -5.03
N CYS A 64 11.04 -5.20 -4.88
CA CYS A 64 10.23 -4.73 -6.00
C CYS A 64 11.08 -4.11 -7.11
N ALA A 65 12.09 -3.30 -6.78
CA ALA A 65 12.98 -2.70 -7.78
C ALA A 65 13.75 -3.76 -8.60
N TYR A 66 14.24 -4.83 -7.98
CA TYR A 66 14.90 -5.93 -8.70
C TYR A 66 13.95 -6.61 -9.68
N PHE A 67 12.72 -6.93 -9.26
CA PHE A 67 11.72 -7.54 -10.14
C PHE A 67 11.30 -6.62 -11.29
N THR A 68 11.07 -5.34 -11.01
CA THR A 68 10.74 -4.36 -12.05
C THR A 68 11.87 -4.24 -13.06
N CYS A 69 13.13 -4.16 -12.61
CA CYS A 69 14.30 -4.15 -13.50
C CYS A 69 14.35 -5.41 -14.38
N LEU A 70 14.18 -6.59 -13.78
CA LEU A 70 14.19 -7.86 -14.51
C LEU A 70 13.08 -7.91 -15.58
N ILE A 71 11.86 -7.50 -15.25
CA ILE A 71 10.73 -7.45 -16.19
C ILE A 71 10.99 -6.45 -17.33
N LEU A 72 11.58 -5.29 -17.03
CA LEU A 72 11.89 -4.29 -18.05
C LEU A 72 12.98 -4.80 -19.01
N CYS A 73 14.03 -5.43 -18.48
CA CYS A 73 15.09 -6.03 -19.30
C CYS A 73 14.55 -7.16 -20.18
N THR A 74 13.70 -8.05 -19.66
CA THR A 74 13.09 -9.11 -20.46
C THR A 74 12.14 -8.57 -21.51
N ALA A 75 11.31 -7.57 -21.18
CA ALA A 75 10.43 -6.91 -22.14
C ALA A 75 11.22 -6.27 -23.29
N PHE A 76 12.35 -5.62 -23.00
CA PHE A 76 13.22 -5.03 -24.02
C PHE A 76 13.82 -6.09 -24.96
N ILE A 77 14.34 -7.20 -24.41
CA ILE A 77 14.88 -8.31 -25.20
C ILE A 77 13.80 -8.91 -26.11
N LEU A 78 12.60 -9.14 -25.57
CA LEU A 78 11.48 -9.66 -26.37
C LEU A 78 11.10 -8.69 -27.49
N LEU A 79 11.04 -7.39 -27.21
CA LEU A 79 10.77 -6.37 -28.22
C LEU A 79 11.81 -6.40 -29.35
N MET A 80 13.10 -6.53 -29.01
CA MET A 80 14.16 -6.67 -30.02
C MET A 80 13.96 -7.92 -30.90
N ILE A 81 13.60 -9.06 -30.30
CA ILE A 81 13.32 -10.31 -31.03
C ILE A 81 12.12 -10.13 -31.97
N TYR A 82 11.04 -9.48 -31.52
CA TYR A 82 9.86 -9.22 -32.36
C TYR A 82 10.11 -8.18 -33.47
N CYS A 83 11.00 -7.21 -33.25
CA CYS A 83 11.39 -6.24 -34.28
C CYS A 83 12.37 -6.82 -35.31
N GLN A 84 13.08 -7.90 -34.98
CA GLN A 84 14.07 -8.54 -35.85
C GLN A 84 13.57 -8.89 -37.28
N PRO A 85 12.39 -9.53 -37.48
CA PRO A 85 11.91 -9.83 -38.83
C PRO A 85 11.68 -8.57 -39.68
N ALA A 86 11.17 -7.49 -39.08
CA ALA A 86 10.98 -6.23 -39.79
C ALA A 86 12.31 -5.60 -40.21
N LEU A 87 13.32 -5.62 -39.33
CA LEU A 87 14.66 -5.13 -39.64
C LEU A 87 15.33 -5.93 -40.77
N ASN A 88 15.16 -7.25 -40.78
CA ASN A 88 15.69 -8.11 -41.85
C ASN A 88 15.04 -7.83 -43.21
N ILE A 89 13.73 -7.60 -43.26
CA ILE A 89 13.03 -7.23 -44.51
C ILE A 89 13.53 -5.87 -45.03
N ILE A 90 13.69 -4.89 -44.13
CA ILE A 90 14.21 -3.56 -44.50
C ILE A 90 15.64 -3.68 -45.04
N LEU A 91 16.51 -4.44 -44.38
CA LEU A 91 17.88 -4.67 -44.83
C LEU A 91 17.90 -5.34 -46.21
N TRP A 92 17.06 -6.35 -46.43
CA TRP A 92 16.95 -7.04 -47.71
C TRP A 92 16.52 -6.07 -48.84
N LEU A 93 15.53 -5.22 -48.59
CA LEU A 93 15.08 -4.21 -49.54
C LEU A 93 16.17 -3.17 -49.83
N LEU A 94 16.89 -2.69 -48.81
CA LEU A 94 17.95 -1.70 -49.01
C LEU A 94 19.11 -2.26 -49.84
N VAL A 95 19.55 -3.49 -49.55
CA VAL A 95 20.68 -4.10 -50.26
C VAL A 95 20.32 -4.47 -51.70
N ASN A 96 19.14 -5.07 -51.94
CA ASN A 96 18.78 -5.56 -53.27
C ASN A 96 18.10 -4.50 -54.16
N CYS A 97 17.52 -3.44 -53.58
CA CYS A 97 16.77 -2.43 -54.33
C CYS A 97 17.48 -1.07 -54.40
N LEU A 98 18.25 -0.67 -53.38
CA LEU A 98 18.90 0.65 -53.33
C LEU A 98 20.37 0.65 -53.76
N ILE A 99 21.07 -0.48 -53.66
CA ILE A 99 22.43 -0.68 -54.18
C ILE A 99 22.38 -1.73 -55.29
N PRO A 100 21.75 -1.44 -56.45
CA PRO A 100 21.90 -2.31 -57.60
C PRO A 100 23.33 -2.16 -58.13
N GLY A 101 24.12 -3.22 -58.00
CA GLY A 101 25.26 -3.45 -58.89
C GLY A 101 24.77 -3.90 -60.25
#